data_AF-A0A2W5Z630-F1
#
_entry.id   AF-A0A2W5Z630-F1
#
_cell.length_a   1.000
_cell.length_b   1.000
_cell.length_c   1.000
_cell.angle_alpha   90.00
_cell.angle_beta   90.00
_cell.angle_gamma   90.00
#
_symmetry.space_group_name_H-M   'P 1'
#
loop_
_entity.id
_entity.type
_entity.pdbx_description
1 polymer ?
#
loop_
_entity_poly.entity_id
_entity_poly.type
_entity_poly.pdbx_seq_one_letter_code
_entity_poly.pdbx_strand_id
1 'polypeptide(L)'
;MGDDQTEEAADKAVDPDRLLEGENPDTTYLEDATHWVTVYSELLAVKRDLVGVSESRLPDLPTEARKEVATTDLVVLDAEMKRFSQRLAFWRQRCVDLGGSPAA
;
A
#
# COMPACT_ATOMS: atom_id res chain seq x y z
N MET A 1 22.82 3.84 17.60
CA MET A 1 21.68 2.95 17.91
C MET A 1 20.43 3.73 17.51
N GLY A 2 20.05 3.66 16.24
CA GLY A 2 19.00 4.52 15.65
C GLY A 2 18.80 4.25 14.16
N ASP A 3 19.83 3.75 13.47
CA ASP A 3 19.77 3.51 12.03
C ASP A 3 19.12 2.15 11.67
N ASP A 4 19.29 1.14 12.54
CA ASP A 4 18.87 -0.26 12.33
C ASP A 4 17.33 -0.46 12.30
N GLN A 5 16.57 0.41 12.98
CA GLN A 5 15.10 0.31 13.02
C GLN A 5 14.42 0.86 11.77
N THR A 6 15.11 1.70 11.00
CA THR A 6 14.53 2.37 9.81
C THR A 6 14.65 1.47 8.58
N GLU A 7 15.78 0.77 8.45
CA GLU A 7 16.01 -0.24 7.40
C GLU A 7 15.07 -1.45 7.59
N GLU A 8 14.93 -1.95 8.82
CA GLU A 8 14.03 -3.06 9.12
C GLU A 8 12.54 -2.70 8.90
N ALA A 9 12.17 -1.43 9.12
CA ALA A 9 10.82 -0.94 8.86
C ALA A 9 10.53 -0.76 7.37
N ALA A 10 11.53 -0.32 6.58
CA ALA A 10 11.41 -0.21 5.14
C ALA A 10 11.23 -1.59 4.52
N ASP A 11 12.09 -2.57 4.84
CA ASP A 11 11.98 -3.94 4.31
C ASP A 11 10.67 -4.63 4.73
N LYS A 12 10.23 -4.44 5.99
CA LYS A 12 8.93 -4.95 6.48
C LYS A 12 7.73 -4.22 5.88
N ALA A 13 7.87 -2.98 5.43
CA ALA A 13 6.77 -2.25 4.78
C ALA A 13 6.48 -2.81 3.38
N VAL A 14 7.50 -3.37 2.72
CA VAL A 14 7.40 -3.94 1.37
C VAL A 14 7.13 -5.43 1.33
N ASP A 15 7.17 -6.13 2.47
CA ASP A 15 6.85 -7.56 2.54
C ASP A 15 5.48 -7.84 1.90
N PRO A 16 5.43 -8.57 0.77
CA PRO A 16 4.21 -8.79 0.00
C PRO A 16 3.16 -9.62 0.75
N ASP A 17 3.59 -10.44 1.72
CA ASP A 17 2.72 -11.34 2.48
C ASP A 17 2.23 -10.72 3.80
N ARG A 18 2.74 -9.53 4.16
CA ARG A 18 2.36 -8.89 5.40
C ARG A 18 0.91 -8.41 5.35
N LEU A 19 0.16 -8.81 6.37
CA LEU A 19 -1.21 -8.39 6.61
C LEU A 19 -1.26 -7.10 7.43
N LEU A 20 -2.37 -6.37 7.31
CA LEU A 20 -2.69 -5.30 8.24
C LEU A 20 -3.17 -5.89 9.58
N GLU A 21 -3.02 -5.11 10.65
CA GLU A 21 -3.46 -5.54 11.98
C GLU A 21 -4.97 -5.78 12.00
N GLY A 22 -5.40 -6.93 12.52
CA GLY A 22 -6.82 -7.33 12.55
C GLY A 22 -7.33 -7.99 11.26
N GLU A 23 -6.49 -8.10 10.24
CA GLU A 23 -6.88 -8.73 8.97
C GLU A 23 -6.97 -10.25 9.10
N ASN A 24 -8.14 -10.81 8.76
CA ASN A 24 -8.38 -12.26 8.75
C ASN A 24 -8.78 -12.74 7.34
N PRO A 25 -7.83 -13.24 6.51
CA PRO A 25 -8.09 -13.70 5.14
C PRO A 25 -9.14 -14.81 5.05
N ASP A 26 -9.30 -15.60 6.11
CA ASP A 26 -10.19 -16.77 6.16
C ASP A 26 -11.61 -16.42 6.62
N THR A 27 -11.91 -15.14 6.85
CA THR A 27 -13.25 -14.70 7.25
C THR A 27 -14.33 -15.22 6.28
N THR A 28 -15.45 -15.63 6.85
CA THR A 28 -16.67 -16.03 6.12
C THR A 28 -17.69 -14.89 6.08
N TYR A 29 -17.38 -13.74 6.69
CA TYR A 29 -18.28 -12.60 6.75
C TYR A 29 -18.03 -11.66 5.57
N LEU A 30 -19.08 -11.41 4.79
CA LEU A 30 -19.00 -10.48 3.65
C LEU A 30 -18.67 -9.04 4.11
N GLU A 31 -19.13 -8.66 5.31
CA GLU A 31 -18.85 -7.34 5.88
C GLU A 31 -17.35 -7.13 6.10
N ASP A 32 -16.64 -8.14 6.61
CA ASP A 32 -15.18 -8.07 6.78
C ASP A 32 -14.48 -7.91 5.43
N ALA A 33 -14.88 -8.71 4.42
CA ALA A 33 -14.28 -8.62 3.10
C ALA A 33 -14.52 -7.24 2.46
N THR A 34 -15.73 -6.70 2.60
CA THR A 34 -16.10 -5.36 2.11
C THR A 34 -15.30 -4.28 2.83
N HIS A 35 -15.15 -4.39 4.15
CA HIS A 35 -14.35 -3.47 4.95
C HIS A 35 -12.91 -3.41 4.46
N TRP A 36 -12.27 -4.56 4.24
CA TRP A 36 -10.89 -4.59 3.74
C TRP A 36 -10.75 -4.08 2.30
N VAL A 37 -11.75 -4.27 1.43
CA VAL A 37 -11.78 -3.60 0.11
C VAL A 37 -11.72 -2.09 0.27
N THR A 38 -12.52 -1.51 1.19
CA THR A 38 -12.50 -0.07 1.46
C THR A 38 -11.14 0.38 2.02
N VAL A 39 -10.62 -0.30 3.05
CA VAL A 39 -9.34 0.05 3.68
C VAL A 39 -8.19 0.05 2.66
N TYR A 40 -8.05 -1.01 1.86
CA TYR A 40 -7.00 -1.08 0.86
C TYR A 40 -7.17 -0.06 -0.27
N SER A 41 -8.42 0.28 -0.63
CA SER A 41 -8.69 1.32 -1.63
C SER A 41 -8.29 2.71 -1.12
N GLU A 42 -8.58 3.03 0.14
CA GLU A 42 -8.18 4.29 0.77
C GLU A 42 -6.64 4.39 0.89
N LEU A 43 -5.98 3.32 1.33
CA LEU A 43 -4.52 3.29 1.40
C LEU A 43 -3.88 3.53 0.03
N LEU A 44 -4.38 2.88 -1.02
CA LEU A 44 -3.90 3.10 -2.39
C LEU A 44 -4.12 4.54 -2.88
N ALA A 45 -5.24 5.15 -2.53
CA ALA A 45 -5.51 6.55 -2.87
C ALA A 45 -4.48 7.48 -2.23
N VAL A 46 -4.22 7.31 -0.92
CA VAL A 46 -3.20 8.09 -0.20
C VAL A 46 -1.82 7.92 -0.82
N LYS A 47 -1.40 6.67 -1.13
CA LYS A 47 -0.09 6.42 -1.74
C LYS A 47 0.03 7.05 -3.12
N ARG A 48 -1.03 7.00 -3.94
CA ARG A 48 -1.06 7.65 -5.26
C ARG A 48 -0.93 9.17 -5.14
N ASP A 49 -1.60 9.79 -4.17
CA ASP A 49 -1.48 11.22 -3.92
C ASP A 49 -0.06 11.61 -3.51
N LEU A 50 0.58 10.81 -2.65
CA LEU A 50 1.98 11.02 -2.25
C LEU A 50 2.95 10.92 -3.43
N VAL A 51 2.76 9.93 -4.32
CA VAL A 51 3.55 9.81 -5.55
C VAL A 51 3.37 11.06 -6.42
N GLY A 52 2.12 11.47 -6.68
CA GLY A 52 1.84 12.63 -7.52
C GLY A 52 2.44 13.93 -6.95
N VAL A 53 2.34 14.13 -5.63
CA VAL A 53 2.97 15.29 -4.95
C VAL A 53 4.48 15.23 -5.07
N SER A 54 5.08 14.06 -4.83
CA SER A 54 6.54 13.87 -4.91
C SER A 54 7.07 14.15 -6.32
N GLU A 55 6.45 13.56 -7.34
CA GLU A 55 6.79 13.76 -8.75
C GLU A 55 6.68 15.23 -9.16
N SER A 56 5.61 15.92 -8.75
CA SER A 56 5.40 17.34 -9.07
C SER A 56 6.47 18.27 -8.49
N ARG A 57 7.10 17.87 -7.38
CA ARG A 57 8.14 18.63 -6.67
C ARG A 57 9.55 18.32 -7.16
N LEU A 58 9.78 17.19 -7.84
CA LEU A 58 11.11 16.80 -8.33
C LEU A 58 11.86 17.91 -9.10
N PRO A 59 11.23 18.71 -9.99
CA PRO A 59 11.92 19.76 -10.75
C PRO A 59 12.50 20.88 -9.87
N ASP A 60 11.84 21.19 -8.76
CA ASP A 60 12.21 22.29 -7.86
C ASP A 60 13.19 21.86 -6.76
N LEU A 61 13.40 20.55 -6.60
CA LEU A 61 14.32 20.01 -5.61
C LEU A 61 15.79 20.16 -6.03
N PRO A 62 16.70 20.46 -5.08
CA PRO A 62 18.14 20.32 -5.28
C PRO A 62 18.51 18.91 -5.73
N THR A 63 19.60 18.78 -6.49
CA THR A 63 20.03 17.51 -7.11
C THR A 63 20.11 16.34 -6.12
N GLU A 64 20.68 16.55 -4.93
CA GLU A 64 20.81 15.50 -3.91
C GLU A 64 19.44 15.03 -3.40
N ALA A 65 18.54 15.97 -3.09
CA ALA A 65 17.19 15.65 -2.65
C ALA A 65 16.37 14.98 -3.75
N ARG A 66 16.50 15.42 -5.01
CA ARG A 66 15.85 14.79 -6.16
C ARG A 66 16.29 13.34 -6.32
N LYS A 67 17.59 13.08 -6.15
CA LYS A 67 18.15 11.73 -6.25
C LYS A 67 17.56 10.83 -5.17
N GLU A 68 17.57 11.26 -3.92
CA GLU A 68 16.99 10.50 -2.80
C GLU A 68 15.52 10.14 -3.04
N VAL A 69 14.70 11.14 -3.40
CA VAL A 69 13.27 10.91 -3.68
C VAL A 69 13.08 9.93 -4.84
N ALA A 70 13.86 10.07 -5.91
CA ALA A 70 13.70 9.23 -7.10
C ALA A 70 14.19 7.79 -6.90
N THR A 71 15.27 7.57 -6.15
CA THR A 71 15.88 6.24 -5.99
C THR A 71 15.38 5.48 -4.78
N THR A 72 14.89 6.18 -3.76
CA THR A 72 14.47 5.58 -2.50
C THR A 72 12.96 5.75 -2.31
N ASP A 73 12.48 6.98 -2.12
CA ASP A 73 11.09 7.22 -1.69
C ASP A 73 10.07 6.71 -2.72
N LEU A 74 10.25 7.05 -4.00
CA LEU A 74 9.34 6.60 -5.07
C LEU A 74 9.39 5.09 -5.28
N VAL A 75 10.55 4.46 -5.05
CA VAL A 75 10.70 3.00 -5.16
C VAL A 75 9.94 2.29 -4.04
N VAL A 76 10.04 2.80 -2.81
CA VAL A 76 9.29 2.26 -1.67
C VAL A 76 7.79 2.46 -1.88
N LEU A 77 7.36 3.65 -2.29
CA LEU A 77 5.94 3.95 -2.56
C LEU A 77 5.36 3.04 -3.66
N ASP A 78 6.08 2.83 -4.76
CA ASP A 78 5.65 1.92 -5.83
C ASP A 78 5.49 0.48 -5.32
N ALA A 79 6.41 0.02 -4.49
CA ALA A 79 6.38 -1.33 -3.98
C ALA A 79 5.27 -1.55 -2.93
N GLU A 80 5.01 -0.56 -2.06
CA GLU A 80 3.81 -0.55 -1.20
C GLU A 80 2.51 -0.55 -2.02
N MET A 81 2.43 0.26 -3.08
CA MET A 81 1.27 0.30 -3.97
C MET A 81 1.01 -1.04 -4.67
N LYS A 82 2.07 -1.72 -5.13
CA LYS A 82 1.96 -3.07 -5.73
C LYS A 82 1.37 -4.06 -4.74
N ARG A 83 1.89 -4.09 -3.52
CA ARG A 83 1.38 -4.95 -2.45
C ARG A 83 -0.09 -4.67 -2.13
N PHE A 84 -0.45 -3.41 -1.87
CA PHE A 84 -1.84 -3.06 -1.57
C PHE A 84 -2.79 -3.33 -2.74
N SER A 85 -2.32 -3.20 -3.99
CA SER A 85 -3.11 -3.55 -5.18
C SER A 85 -3.39 -5.04 -5.26
N GLN A 86 -2.39 -5.89 -4.98
CA GLN A 86 -2.57 -7.34 -4.92
C GLN A 86 -3.56 -7.73 -3.83
N ARG A 87 -3.46 -7.09 -2.67
CA ARG A 87 -4.34 -7.37 -1.53
C ARG A 87 -5.76 -6.88 -1.74
N LEU A 88 -5.94 -5.73 -2.37
CA LEU A 88 -7.25 -5.25 -2.82
C LEU A 88 -7.88 -6.22 -3.82
N ALA A 89 -7.10 -6.77 -4.76
CA ALA A 89 -7.60 -7.77 -5.71
C ALA A 89 -8.05 -9.05 -4.99
N PHE A 90 -7.28 -9.52 -4.00
CA PHE A 90 -7.68 -10.65 -3.15
C PHE A 90 -9.03 -10.39 -2.47
N TRP A 91 -9.19 -9.24 -1.81
CA TRP A 91 -10.43 -8.93 -1.09
C TRP A 91 -11.63 -8.73 -2.00
N ARG A 92 -11.45 -8.13 -3.18
CA ARG A 92 -12.51 -8.04 -4.20
C ARG A 92 -12.97 -9.41 -4.66
N GLN A 93 -12.04 -10.33 -4.89
CA GLN A 93 -12.38 -11.72 -5.23
C GLN A 93 -13.12 -12.39 -4.06
N ARG A 94 -12.65 -12.19 -2.83
CA ARG A 94 -13.28 -12.74 -1.63
C ARG A 94 -14.72 -12.24 -1.44
N CYS A 95 -15.00 -10.96 -1.71
CA CYS A 95 -16.36 -10.42 -1.71
C CYS A 95 -17.27 -11.15 -2.69
N VAL A 96 -16.79 -11.45 -3.90
CA VAL A 96 -17.55 -12.22 -4.91
C VAL A 96 -17.81 -13.64 -4.42
N ASP A 97 -16.80 -14.31 -3.87
CA ASP A 97 -16.91 -15.68 -3.37
C ASP A 97 -17.90 -15.79 -2.20
N LEU A 98 -18.02 -14.74 -1.37
CA LEU A 98 -18.98 -14.65 -0.26
C LEU A 98 -20.37 -14.15 -0.69
N GLY A 99 -20.62 -13.97 -2.00
CA GLY A 99 -21.93 -13.61 -2.55
C GLY A 99 -22.23 -12.11 -2.57
N GLY A 100 -21.23 -11.25 -2.36
CA GLY A 100 -21.34 -9.81 -2.48
C GLY A 100 -20.98 -9.27 -3.87
N SER A 101 -21.12 -7.96 -4.05
CA SER A 101 -20.66 -7.25 -5.25
C SER A 101 -19.24 -6.71 -5.03
N PRO A 102 -18.33 -6.76 -6.01
CA PRO A 102 -16.99 -6.20 -5.90
C PRO A 102 -16.96 -4.67 -5.97
N ALA A 103 -18.12 -4.02 -6.12
CA ALA A 103 -18.28 -2.57 -6.16
C ALA A 103 -18.26 -1.97 -4.75
N ALA A 104 -17.08 -1.88 -4.17
CA ALA A 104 -16.74 -0.95 -3.09
C ALA A 104 -15.34 -0.37 -3.37
#